data_AF-A0A8J9W851-F1
#
_entry.id   AF-A0A8J9W851-F1
#
_cell.length_a   1.000
_cell.length_b   1.000
_cell.length_c   1.000
_cell.angle_alpha   90.00
_cell.angle_beta   90.00
_cell.angle_gamma   90.00
#
_symmetry.space_group_name_H-M   'P 1'
#
loop_
_entity.id
_entity.type
_entity.pdbx_description
1 polymer ?
#
loop_
_entity_poly.entity_id
_entity_poly.type
_entity_poly.pdbx_seq_one_letter_code
_entity_poly.pdbx_strand_id
1 'polypeptide(L)'
;MFLGMLCLTPGVLGQSGTISYSGPDVNSEESESMHMPDYLRCDACRVIAYKFTQKLDKMTTRPKGRGEKELLLSEIIAGLETICDEDWKDTGVKEVDGVKRLSGPGLETKEVPGVTASGQKWPQRLHEMCFMYIGDIGEEVLYDVFKRERNLENFMCHQKDGHCHPKNLKVKKVSDEL
;
A
#
# COMPACT_ATOMS: atom_id res chain seq x y z
N MET A 1 8.73 -75.04 -6.16
CA MET A 1 8.23 -73.85 -6.90
C MET A 1 7.01 -73.32 -6.17
N PHE A 2 6.81 -71.99 -6.19
CA PHE A 2 5.90 -71.15 -5.36
C PHE A 2 6.56 -70.67 -4.06
N LEU A 3 7.16 -69.46 -4.11
CA LEU A 3 6.59 -68.12 -3.80
C LEU A 3 6.66 -67.87 -2.28
N GLY A 4 7.39 -66.91 -1.73
CA GLY A 4 7.46 -65.47 -2.04
C GLY A 4 7.12 -64.74 -0.72
N MET A 5 8.11 -64.37 0.07
CA MET A 5 8.68 -63.02 0.21
C MET A 5 7.76 -61.98 0.92
N LEU A 6 8.08 -61.79 2.20
CA LEU A 6 8.16 -60.56 3.02
C LEU A 6 6.98 -59.62 3.33
N CYS A 7 6.85 -59.43 4.66
CA CYS A 7 6.66 -58.22 5.48
C CYS A 7 5.44 -57.29 5.32
N LEU A 8 4.68 -57.26 6.42
CA LEU A 8 3.79 -56.19 6.89
C LEU A 8 4.60 -55.04 7.52
N THR A 9 4.23 -53.79 7.24
CA THR A 9 4.02 -52.66 8.21
C THR A 9 3.62 -51.36 7.48
N PRO A 10 3.01 -50.38 8.18
CA PRO A 10 1.96 -49.52 7.61
C PRO A 10 2.35 -48.04 7.41
N GLY A 11 1.54 -47.36 6.58
CA GLY A 11 1.15 -45.96 6.81
C GLY A 11 1.91 -44.87 6.06
N VAL A 12 1.27 -44.30 5.03
CA VAL A 12 1.26 -42.84 4.80
C VAL A 12 -0.14 -42.46 4.29
N LEU A 13 -0.96 -41.88 5.17
CA LEU A 13 -2.13 -41.09 4.79
C LEU A 13 -1.60 -39.75 4.24
N GLY A 14 -1.45 -39.66 2.92
CA GLY A 14 -1.21 -38.39 2.25
C GLY A 14 -2.46 -37.54 2.36
N GLN A 15 -2.44 -36.52 3.21
CA GLN A 15 -3.43 -35.44 3.24
C GLN A 15 -3.56 -34.86 1.83
N SER A 16 -4.71 -35.06 1.22
CA SER A 16 -5.15 -34.26 0.07
C SER A 16 -5.42 -32.85 0.61
N GLY A 17 -4.37 -32.03 0.65
CA GLY A 17 -4.52 -30.59 0.80
C GLY A 17 -5.14 -30.08 -0.49
N THR A 18 -6.42 -29.71 -0.44
CA THR A 18 -7.05 -28.90 -1.48
C THR A 18 -6.28 -27.59 -1.60
N ILE A 19 -5.42 -27.48 -2.61
CA ILE A 19 -4.89 -26.20 -3.06
C ILE A 19 -6.09 -25.47 -3.67
N SER A 20 -6.70 -24.59 -2.88
CA SER A 20 -7.72 -23.66 -3.39
C SER A 20 -6.98 -22.63 -4.24
N TYR A 21 -6.94 -22.89 -5.54
CA TYR A 21 -6.56 -21.90 -6.54
C TYR A 21 -7.86 -21.29 -7.06
N SER A 22 -8.29 -20.19 -6.44
CA SER A 22 -9.32 -19.34 -7.03
C SER A 22 -8.71 -18.67 -8.25
N GLY A 23 -9.19 -19.04 -9.44
CA GLY A 23 -8.85 -18.35 -10.68
C GLY A 23 -9.21 -16.85 -10.58
N PRO A 24 -8.60 -15.99 -11.40
CA PRO A 24 -8.80 -14.55 -11.29
C PRO A 24 -10.28 -14.18 -11.45
N ASP A 25 -10.78 -13.45 -10.45
CA ASP A 25 -12.10 -12.82 -10.41
C ASP A 25 -12.31 -11.95 -11.66
N VAL A 26 -13.34 -12.25 -12.44
CA VAL A 26 -13.58 -11.74 -13.81
C VAL A 26 -14.22 -10.34 -13.84
N ASN A 27 -13.86 -9.45 -12.90
CA ASN A 27 -13.99 -8.02 -13.16
C ASN A 27 -12.76 -7.59 -14.00
N SER A 28 -12.79 -7.93 -15.29
CA SER A 28 -11.65 -7.82 -16.22
C SER A 28 -11.03 -6.41 -16.23
N GLU A 29 -11.84 -5.37 -16.00
CA GLU A 29 -11.39 -3.98 -15.94
C GLU A 29 -10.45 -3.69 -14.75
N GLU A 30 -10.74 -4.20 -13.54
CA GLU A 30 -9.88 -3.96 -12.37
C GLU A 30 -8.57 -4.75 -12.48
N SER A 31 -8.63 -5.93 -13.07
CA SER A 31 -7.44 -6.76 -13.31
C SER A 31 -6.51 -6.11 -14.35
N GLU A 32 -7.06 -5.36 -15.29
CA GLU A 32 -6.32 -4.68 -16.37
C GLU A 32 -5.90 -3.24 -16.03
N SER A 33 -6.68 -2.54 -15.22
CA SER A 33 -6.49 -1.12 -14.89
C SER A 33 -5.18 -0.82 -14.16
N MET A 34 -4.56 0.32 -14.52
CA MET A 34 -3.41 0.91 -13.81
C MET A 34 -3.83 1.83 -12.67
N HIS A 35 -5.14 2.02 -12.44
CA HIS A 35 -5.64 2.80 -11.32
C HIS A 35 -5.72 1.98 -10.03
N MET A 36 -5.56 2.67 -8.90
CA MET A 36 -5.75 2.06 -7.58
C MET A 36 -7.22 1.66 -7.38
N PRO A 37 -7.52 0.38 -7.06
CA PRO A 37 -8.87 -0.07 -6.75
C PRO A 37 -9.45 0.71 -5.56
N ASP A 38 -10.75 0.99 -5.62
CA ASP A 38 -11.42 1.88 -4.65
C ASP A 38 -11.22 1.44 -3.19
N TYR A 39 -11.24 0.14 -2.93
CA TYR A 39 -11.08 -0.43 -1.59
C TYR A 39 -9.65 -0.32 -1.02
N LEU A 40 -8.66 0.06 -1.85
CA LEU A 40 -7.27 0.29 -1.43
C LEU A 40 -6.89 1.78 -1.43
N ARG A 41 -7.73 2.67 -1.96
CA ARG A 41 -7.39 4.09 -2.10
C ARG A 41 -7.11 4.79 -0.77
N CYS A 42 -7.83 4.44 0.30
CA CYS A 42 -7.53 4.99 1.63
C CYS A 42 -6.13 4.55 2.11
N ASP A 43 -5.83 3.25 2.07
CA ASP A 43 -4.53 2.76 2.49
C ASP A 43 -3.40 3.35 1.63
N ALA A 44 -3.60 3.46 0.31
CA ALA A 44 -2.65 4.06 -0.61
C ALA A 44 -2.40 5.54 -0.29
N CYS A 45 -3.46 6.31 -0.02
CA CYS A 45 -3.35 7.70 0.43
C CYS A 45 -2.46 7.82 1.66
N ARG A 46 -2.70 6.99 2.67
CA ARG A 46 -1.96 7.03 3.93
C ARG A 46 -0.48 6.71 3.74
N VAL A 47 -0.14 5.72 2.89
CA VAL A 47 1.27 5.42 2.55
C VAL A 47 1.94 6.60 1.85
N ILE A 48 1.27 7.21 0.86
CA ILE A 48 1.83 8.37 0.11
C ILE A 48 2.00 9.56 1.06
N ALA A 49 0.98 9.89 1.85
CA ALA A 49 1.02 10.97 2.83
C ALA A 49 2.14 10.76 3.87
N TYR A 50 2.33 9.51 4.31
CA TYR A 50 3.43 9.15 5.21
C TYR A 50 4.79 9.41 4.55
N LYS A 51 5.02 8.91 3.32
CA LYS A 51 6.30 9.11 2.63
C LYS A 51 6.58 10.59 2.33
N PHE A 52 5.58 11.37 1.91
CA PHE A 52 5.70 12.82 1.76
C PHE A 52 6.07 13.52 3.07
N THR A 53 5.38 13.19 4.16
CA THR A 53 5.68 13.73 5.49
C THR A 53 7.12 13.43 5.89
N GLN A 54 7.58 12.18 5.75
CA GLN A 54 8.94 11.77 6.10
C GLN A 54 9.99 12.48 5.22
N LYS A 55 9.71 12.64 3.93
CA LYS A 55 10.60 13.32 2.99
C LYS A 55 10.78 14.80 3.36
N LEU A 56 9.67 15.50 3.57
CA LEU A 56 9.67 16.91 3.96
C LEU A 56 10.30 17.10 5.34
N ASP A 57 10.03 16.23 6.30
CA ASP A 57 10.67 16.25 7.62
C ASP A 57 12.19 16.10 7.51
N LYS A 58 12.65 15.12 6.74
CA LYS A 58 14.08 14.91 6.48
C LYS A 58 14.73 16.11 5.78
N MET A 59 14.05 16.74 4.83
CA MET A 59 14.57 17.89 4.09
C MET A 59 14.59 19.18 4.92
N THR A 60 13.63 19.34 5.83
CA THR A 60 13.52 20.52 6.71
C THR A 60 14.36 20.40 7.98
N THR A 61 14.72 19.18 8.40
CA THR A 61 15.49 18.94 9.62
C THR A 61 16.90 19.52 9.52
N ARG A 62 17.29 20.32 10.53
CA ARG A 62 18.64 20.83 10.72
C ARG A 62 19.23 20.32 12.04
N PRO A 63 20.56 20.43 12.24
CA PRO A 63 21.18 20.17 13.54
C PRO A 63 20.48 20.93 14.68
N LYS A 64 20.44 20.31 15.87
CA LYS A 64 19.79 20.88 17.05
C LYS A 64 20.21 22.34 17.27
N GLY A 65 19.23 23.21 17.50
CA GLY A 65 19.43 24.64 17.76
C GLY A 65 19.43 25.54 16.51
N ARG A 66 19.27 25.01 15.29
CA ARG A 66 19.25 25.81 14.05
C ARG A 66 17.87 26.04 13.42
N GLY A 67 16.81 25.73 14.15
CA GLY A 67 15.43 25.77 13.65
C GLY A 67 15.22 24.85 12.44
N GLU A 68 14.10 25.01 11.74
CA GLU A 68 13.81 24.27 10.51
C GLU A 68 14.41 24.99 9.28
N LYS A 69 14.71 24.23 8.23
CA LYS A 69 15.07 24.76 6.91
C LYS A 69 13.80 25.08 6.14
N GLU A 70 13.64 26.33 5.71
CA GLU A 70 12.70 26.67 4.64
C GLU A 70 13.22 26.13 3.31
N LEU A 71 12.38 25.42 2.57
CA LEU A 71 12.70 24.85 1.26
C LEU A 71 12.30 25.80 0.14
N LEU A 72 13.09 25.84 -0.93
CA LEU A 72 12.68 26.48 -2.18
C LEU A 72 11.63 25.62 -2.89
N LEU A 73 10.74 26.24 -3.68
CA LEU A 73 9.72 25.51 -4.45
C LEU A 73 10.32 24.38 -5.31
N SER A 74 11.45 24.62 -5.97
CA SER A 74 12.14 23.60 -6.77
C SER A 74 12.65 22.41 -5.93
N GLU A 75 13.03 22.64 -4.67
CA GLU A 75 13.41 21.56 -3.76
C GLU A 75 12.19 20.76 -3.32
N ILE A 76 11.05 21.42 -3.09
CA ILE A 76 9.79 20.78 -2.72
C ILE A 76 9.31 19.88 -3.86
N ILE A 77 9.23 20.41 -5.08
CA ILE A 77 8.83 19.67 -6.29
C ILE A 77 9.71 18.43 -6.45
N ALA A 78 11.02 18.62 -6.56
CA ALA A 78 11.95 17.49 -6.72
C ALA A 78 11.86 16.50 -5.55
N GLY A 79 11.63 17.00 -4.33
CA GLY A 79 11.48 16.20 -3.13
C GLY A 79 10.29 15.24 -3.20
N LEU A 80 9.11 15.76 -3.57
CA LEU A 80 7.88 14.98 -3.65
C LEU A 80 7.84 14.07 -4.89
N GLU A 81 8.29 14.55 -6.06
CA GLU A 81 8.38 13.73 -7.27
C GLU A 81 9.31 12.51 -7.08
N THR A 82 10.43 12.69 -6.38
CA THR A 82 11.34 11.57 -6.05
C THR A 82 10.62 10.45 -5.28
N ILE A 83 9.62 10.79 -4.44
CA ILE A 83 8.83 9.78 -3.73
C ILE A 83 7.91 9.03 -4.71
N CYS A 84 7.29 9.75 -5.65
CA CYS A 84 6.44 9.13 -6.67
C CYS A 84 7.21 8.18 -7.60
N ASP A 85 8.49 8.49 -7.84
CA ASP A 85 9.41 7.67 -8.64
C ASP A 85 10.10 6.53 -7.87
N GLU A 86 9.77 6.31 -6.59
CA GLU A 86 10.26 5.15 -5.86
C GLU A 86 9.78 3.83 -6.49
N ASP A 87 10.47 2.72 -6.19
CA ASP A 87 10.10 1.41 -6.73
C ASP A 87 8.91 0.74 -6.00
N TRP A 88 8.42 1.37 -4.92
CA TRP A 88 7.29 0.95 -4.10
C TRP A 88 7.34 -0.52 -3.63
N LYS A 89 8.54 -1.14 -3.59
CA LYS A 89 8.69 -2.58 -3.27
C LYS A 89 8.32 -2.93 -1.83
N ASP A 90 8.35 -1.95 -0.94
CA ASP A 90 7.99 -2.06 0.47
C ASP A 90 6.47 -2.01 0.72
N THR A 91 5.67 -1.86 -0.34
CA THR A 91 4.21 -1.75 -0.27
C THR A 91 3.56 -2.82 -1.15
N GLY A 92 2.56 -3.51 -0.61
CA GLY A 92 1.83 -4.55 -1.34
C GLY A 92 0.51 -4.92 -0.67
N VAL A 93 -0.27 -5.79 -1.31
CA VAL A 93 -1.58 -6.19 -0.79
C VAL A 93 -1.47 -7.41 0.11
N LYS A 94 -2.20 -7.41 1.22
CA LYS A 94 -2.28 -8.50 2.19
C LYS A 94 -3.73 -8.67 2.65
N GLU A 95 -4.08 -9.88 3.05
CA GLU A 95 -5.32 -10.15 3.76
C GLU A 95 -5.15 -9.89 5.26
N VAL A 96 -6.02 -9.07 5.82
CA VAL A 96 -6.11 -8.80 7.25
C VAL A 96 -7.57 -8.96 7.65
N ASP A 97 -7.85 -9.90 8.56
CA ASP A 97 -9.20 -10.21 9.06
C ASP A 97 -10.24 -10.47 7.94
N GLY A 98 -9.85 -11.23 6.91
CA GLY A 98 -10.72 -11.56 5.78
C GLY A 98 -10.97 -10.41 4.80
N VAL A 99 -10.19 -9.33 4.88
CA VAL A 99 -10.29 -8.15 4.01
C VAL A 99 -8.96 -7.89 3.31
N LYS A 100 -9.00 -7.55 2.02
CA LYS A 100 -7.81 -7.10 1.29
C LYS A 100 -7.44 -5.68 1.66
N ARG A 101 -6.21 -5.48 2.14
CA ARG A 101 -5.64 -4.19 2.58
C ARG A 101 -4.26 -3.99 1.96
N LEU A 102 -3.82 -2.74 1.81
CA LEU A 102 -2.39 -2.50 1.56
C LEU A 102 -1.62 -2.65 2.88
N SER A 103 -0.37 -3.09 2.75
CA SER A 103 0.63 -3.23 3.79
C SER A 103 1.87 -2.48 3.32
N GLY A 104 2.29 -1.45 4.05
CA GLY A 104 3.42 -0.59 3.68
C GLY A 104 3.78 0.41 4.79
N PRO A 105 4.82 1.24 4.60
CA PRO A 105 5.21 2.25 5.59
C PRO A 105 4.06 3.18 5.97
N GLY A 106 3.95 3.50 7.26
CA GLY A 106 2.87 4.34 7.77
C GLY A 106 1.54 3.61 8.00
N LEU A 107 1.44 2.33 7.62
CA LEU A 107 0.28 1.50 7.91
C LEU A 107 0.59 0.47 9.01
N GLU A 108 -0.36 0.34 9.92
CA GLU A 108 -0.47 -0.70 10.95
C GLU A 108 -0.49 -2.12 10.37
N THR A 109 -1.03 -2.29 9.17
CA THR A 109 -1.10 -3.58 8.45
C THR A 109 0.27 -4.14 8.08
N LYS A 110 1.32 -3.31 8.07
CA LYS A 110 2.70 -3.75 7.84
C LYS A 110 3.19 -4.73 8.90
N GLU A 111 2.78 -4.53 10.15
CA GLU A 111 3.21 -5.35 11.29
C GLU A 111 2.35 -6.62 11.45
N VAL A 112 1.27 -6.75 10.68
CA VAL A 112 0.38 -7.93 10.73
C VAL A 112 1.07 -9.10 10.01
N PRO A 113 1.24 -10.26 10.69
CA PRO A 113 1.81 -11.46 10.07
C PRO A 113 1.02 -11.93 8.83
N GLY A 114 1.71 -12.50 7.85
CA GLY A 114 1.10 -13.05 6.64
C GLY A 114 1.88 -12.75 5.37
N VAL A 115 1.39 -13.25 4.24
CA VAL A 115 2.00 -13.01 2.93
C VAL A 115 1.54 -11.66 2.39
N THR A 116 2.49 -10.80 2.03
CA THR A 116 2.23 -9.56 1.30
C THR A 116 2.57 -9.78 -0.17
N ALA A 117 1.57 -9.63 -1.05
CA ALA A 117 1.77 -9.63 -2.50
C ALA A 117 2.27 -8.25 -2.94
N SER A 118 3.59 -8.05 -2.89
CA SER A 118 4.26 -6.88 -3.47
C SER A 118 4.59 -7.10 -4.96
N GLY A 119 4.86 -6.02 -5.68
CA GLY A 119 5.14 -6.05 -7.12
C GLY A 119 3.87 -6.06 -7.99
N GLN A 120 3.95 -6.66 -9.19
CA GLN A 120 2.88 -6.62 -10.19
C GLN A 120 2.51 -5.18 -10.57
N LYS A 121 1.21 -4.85 -10.57
CA LYS A 121 0.69 -3.52 -10.88
C LYS A 121 0.71 -2.57 -9.69
N TRP A 122 1.01 -3.03 -8.47
CA TRP A 122 0.94 -2.19 -7.27
C TRP A 122 1.91 -1.02 -7.29
N PRO A 123 3.19 -1.18 -7.69
CA PRO A 123 4.10 -0.06 -7.85
C PRO A 123 3.59 0.98 -8.86
N GLN A 124 3.12 0.55 -10.02
CA GLN A 124 2.56 1.47 -11.03
C GLN A 124 1.32 2.20 -10.49
N ARG A 125 0.40 1.48 -9.84
CA ARG A 125 -0.81 2.08 -9.24
C ARG A 125 -0.48 3.12 -8.17
N LEU A 126 0.54 2.89 -7.36
CA LEU A 126 1.02 3.84 -6.34
C LEU A 126 1.71 5.04 -6.99
N HIS A 127 2.54 4.82 -8.01
CA HIS A 127 3.18 5.86 -8.80
C HIS A 127 2.14 6.82 -9.42
N GLU A 128 1.16 6.29 -10.16
CA GLU A 128 0.09 7.07 -10.77
C GLU A 128 -0.70 7.86 -9.71
N MET A 129 -1.08 7.20 -8.61
CA MET A 129 -1.83 7.85 -7.53
C MET A 129 -1.03 8.92 -6.80
N CYS A 130 0.28 8.74 -6.66
CA CYS A 130 1.16 9.74 -6.08
C CYS A 130 1.22 11.00 -6.94
N PHE A 131 1.40 10.85 -8.26
CA PHE A 131 1.38 11.98 -9.19
C PHE A 131 0.01 12.65 -9.31
N MET A 132 -1.09 11.90 -9.19
CA MET A 132 -2.43 12.50 -9.09
C MET A 132 -2.53 13.43 -7.88
N TYR A 133 -2.04 13.03 -6.70
CA TYR A 133 -2.05 13.91 -5.52
C TYR A 133 -1.21 15.17 -5.71
N ILE A 134 -0.01 15.03 -6.30
CA ILE A 134 0.84 16.19 -6.60
C ILE A 134 0.11 17.15 -7.56
N GLY A 135 -0.47 16.62 -8.64
CA GLY A 135 -1.16 17.42 -9.64
C GLY A 135 -2.45 18.09 -9.13
N ASP A 136 -3.24 17.38 -8.31
CA ASP A 136 -4.53 17.87 -7.82
C ASP A 136 -4.39 18.85 -6.64
N ILE A 137 -3.46 18.58 -5.72
CA ILE A 137 -3.28 19.39 -4.50
C ILE A 137 -2.25 20.52 -4.72
N GLY A 138 -1.15 20.22 -5.41
CA GLY A 138 0.00 21.09 -5.56
C GLY A 138 1.03 20.98 -4.43
N GLU A 139 2.30 21.01 -4.81
CA GLU A 139 3.46 20.81 -3.91
C GLU A 139 3.62 21.93 -2.88
N GLU A 140 3.34 23.18 -3.28
CA GLU A 140 3.38 24.33 -2.38
C GLU A 140 2.34 24.20 -1.27
N VAL A 141 1.11 23.78 -1.61
CA VAL A 141 0.03 23.56 -0.65
C VAL A 141 0.39 22.43 0.31
N LEU A 142 0.90 21.31 -0.20
CA LEU A 142 1.38 20.20 0.62
C LEU A 142 2.47 20.66 1.60
N TYR A 143 3.43 21.45 1.15
CA TYR A 143 4.49 21.96 2.02
C TYR A 143 3.96 22.94 3.09
N ASP A 144 3.03 23.82 2.73
CA ASP A 144 2.42 24.75 3.67
C ASP A 144 1.60 24.05 4.75
N VAL A 145 0.85 23.00 4.39
CA VAL A 145 0.17 22.14 5.37
C VAL A 145 1.20 21.44 6.25
N PHE A 146 2.26 20.88 5.66
CA PHE A 146 3.32 20.21 6.41
C PHE A 146 3.98 21.15 7.43
N LYS A 147 4.27 22.41 7.09
CA LYS A 147 4.84 23.40 8.03
C LYS A 147 3.95 23.63 9.25
N ARG A 148 2.62 23.54 9.09
CA ARG A 148 1.64 23.75 10.17
C ARG A 148 1.38 22.50 10.99
N GLU A 149 1.21 21.36 10.33
CA GLU A 149 0.69 20.13 10.95
C GLU A 149 1.77 19.08 11.21
N ARG A 150 2.92 19.18 10.54
CA ARG A 150 4.02 18.19 10.55
C ARG A 150 3.60 16.76 10.15
N ASN A 151 2.39 16.62 9.61
CA ASN A 151 1.80 15.37 9.15
C ASN A 151 0.75 15.69 8.08
N LEU A 152 0.83 15.02 6.93
CA LEU A 152 -0.08 15.26 5.80
C LEU A 152 -1.29 14.33 5.76
N GLU A 153 -1.35 13.28 6.58
CA GLU A 153 -2.38 12.23 6.46
C GLU A 153 -3.80 12.78 6.63
N ASN A 154 -4.03 13.61 7.66
CA ASN A 154 -5.35 14.18 7.91
C ASN A 154 -5.82 15.08 6.77
N PHE A 155 -4.92 15.89 6.23
CA PHE A 155 -5.21 16.79 5.12
C PHE A 155 -5.42 16.04 3.80
N MET A 156 -4.60 15.04 3.50
CA MET A 156 -4.70 14.32 2.22
C MET A 156 -5.82 13.28 2.22
N CYS A 157 -6.04 12.58 3.34
CA CYS A 157 -6.80 11.33 3.32
C CYS A 157 -8.15 11.40 4.02
N HIS A 158 -8.28 12.22 5.06
CA HIS A 158 -9.45 12.20 5.97
C HIS A 158 -10.42 13.37 5.77
N GLN A 159 -10.11 14.33 4.89
CA GLN A 159 -11.02 15.40 4.52
C GLN A 159 -12.32 14.85 3.92
N LYS A 160 -13.35 15.69 3.80
CA LYS A 160 -14.70 15.28 3.38
C LYS A 160 -14.74 14.51 2.05
N ASP A 161 -13.87 14.87 1.13
CA ASP A 161 -13.64 14.30 -0.20
C ASP A 161 -12.50 13.26 -0.23
N GLY A 162 -11.74 13.14 0.86
CA GLY A 162 -10.64 12.19 1.01
C GLY A 162 -11.09 10.73 1.02
N HIS A 163 -10.21 9.83 0.58
CA HIS A 163 -10.52 8.40 0.42
C HIS A 163 -10.72 7.65 1.74
N CYS A 164 -10.23 8.17 2.86
CA CYS A 164 -10.43 7.58 4.19
C CYS A 164 -11.66 8.13 4.91
N HIS A 165 -12.35 9.13 4.34
CA HIS A 165 -13.58 9.63 4.93
C HIS A 165 -14.64 8.50 4.99
N PRO A 166 -15.38 8.32 6.10
CA PRO A 166 -16.31 7.19 6.26
C PRO A 166 -17.34 7.01 5.13
N LYS A 167 -17.69 8.10 4.44
CA LYS A 167 -18.62 8.07 3.30
C LYS A 167 -18.01 7.52 2.01
N ASN A 168 -16.69 7.60 1.87
CA ASN A 168 -15.94 7.23 0.67
C ASN A 168 -15.24 5.88 0.83
N LEU A 169 -15.09 5.40 2.06
CA LEU A 169 -14.42 4.14 2.38
C LEU A 169 -15.12 2.94 1.74
N LYS A 170 -14.35 2.14 1.00
CA LYS A 170 -14.78 0.87 0.40
C LYS A 170 -13.96 -0.27 0.98
N VAL A 171 -14.55 -1.45 1.07
CA VAL A 171 -13.93 -2.65 1.65
C VAL A 171 -14.21 -3.83 0.72
N LYS A 172 -13.17 -4.61 0.38
CA LYS A 172 -13.31 -5.87 -0.36
C LYS A 172 -13.02 -7.05 0.57
N LYS A 173 -14.01 -7.91 0.80
CA LYS A 173 -13.83 -9.12 1.60
C LYS A 173 -13.28 -10.23 0.71
N VAL A 174 -12.47 -11.11 1.28
CA VAL A 174 -11.93 -12.27 0.57
C VAL A 174 -13.02 -13.30 0.25
N SER A 175 -14.09 -13.34 1.04
CA SER A 175 -15.28 -14.16 0.75
C SER A 175 -15.96 -13.82 -0.57
N ASP A 176 -15.75 -12.61 -1.10
CA ASP A 176 -16.48 -12.12 -2.27
C ASP A 176 -15.84 -12.62 -3.59
N GLU A 177 -14.72 -13.36 -3.53
CA GLU A 177 -13.99 -13.91 -4.69
C GLU A 177 -14.15 -15.45 -4.83
N LEU A 178 -15.01 -16.06 -4.00
CA LEU A 178 -15.16 -17.52 -3.86
C LEU A 178 -16.50 -18.03 -4.38
#